data_AF-O05623-F1
#
_entry.id   AF-O05623-F1
#
_cell.length_a   1.000
_cell.length_b   1.000
_cell.length_c   1.000
_cell.angle_alpha   90.00
_cell.angle_beta   90.00
_cell.angle_gamma   90.00
#
_symmetry.space_group_name_H-M   'P 1'
#
loop_
_entity.id
_entity.type
_entity.pdbx_description
1 polymer ?
#
loop_
_entity_poly.entity_id
_entity_poly.type
_entity_poly.pdbx_seq_one_letter_code
_entity_poly.pdbx_strand_id
1 'polypeptide(L)' 'DARRVVRRRFDLLTEALELDRGRAAGWTLARLLENTLWDIEDGLTAIAPSQIAVAEALAKP' A
#
# COMPACT_ATOMS: atom_id res chain seq x y z
N ASP A 1 -13.44 7.10 -6.35
CA ASP A 1 -12.15 6.53 -6.81
C ASP A 1 -11.33 6.10 -5.59
N ALA A 2 -11.09 4.81 -5.44
CA ALA A 2 -10.43 4.21 -4.28
C ALA A 2 -9.00 4.75 -4.08
N ARG A 3 -8.25 4.97 -5.17
CA ARG A 3 -6.85 5.46 -5.08
C ARG A 3 -6.79 6.83 -4.41
N ARG A 4 -7.70 7.73 -4.79
CA ARG A 4 -7.82 9.08 -4.19
C ARG A 4 -8.16 9.03 -2.70
N VAL A 5 -9.08 8.14 -2.30
CA VAL A 5 -9.46 7.98 -0.88
C VAL A 5 -8.30 7.41 -0.06
N VAL A 6 -7.62 6.39 -0.58
CA VAL A 6 -6.45 5.79 0.08
C VAL A 6 -5.34 6.83 0.26
N ARG A 7 -4.98 7.57 -0.80
CA ARG A 7 -3.93 8.60 -0.72
C ARG A 7 -4.25 9.64 0.36
N ARG A 8 -5.47 10.18 0.37
CA ARG A 8 -5.91 11.15 1.38
C ARG A 8 -5.80 10.59 2.80
N ARG A 9 -6.28 9.37 3.03
CA ARG A 9 -6.24 8.75 4.36
C ARG A 9 -4.82 8.45 4.80
N PHE A 10 -3.97 8.00 3.87
CA PHE A 10 -2.57 7.74 4.12
C PHE A 10 -1.85 9.02 4.54
N ASP A 11 -2.03 10.11 3.78
CA ASP A 11 -1.42 11.40 4.08
C ASP A 11 -1.84 11.90 5.49
N LEU A 12 -3.15 11.84 5.81
CA LEU A 12 -3.68 12.20 7.13
C LEU A 12 -3.10 11.34 8.27
N LEU A 13 -2.98 10.03 8.06
CA LEU A 13 -2.41 9.12 9.08
C LEU A 13 -0.92 9.38 9.29
N THR A 14 -0.16 9.60 8.23
CA THR A 14 1.27 9.90 8.36
C THR A 14 1.51 11.25 9.03
N GLU A 15 0.66 12.25 8.76
CA GLU A 15 0.70 13.55 9.43
C GLU A 15 0.38 13.42 10.93
N ALA A 16 -0.74 12.76 11.27
CA ALA A 16 -1.18 12.59 12.66
C ALA A 16 -0.21 11.77 13.51
N LEU A 17 0.57 10.88 12.90
CA LEU A 17 1.57 10.05 13.56
C LEU A 17 3.00 10.61 13.43
N GLU A 18 3.17 11.80 12.84
CA GLU A 18 4.47 12.44 12.59
C GLU A 18 5.49 11.54 11.87
N LEU A 19 5.00 10.72 10.92
CA LEU A 19 5.83 9.81 10.15
C LEU A 19 6.35 10.48 8.88
N ASP A 20 7.58 10.15 8.48
CA ASP A 20 8.06 10.46 7.14
C ASP A 20 7.20 9.73 6.11
N ARG A 21 6.42 10.49 5.34
CA ARG A 21 5.46 9.97 4.38
C ARG A 21 6.10 9.11 3.30
N GLY A 22 7.30 9.47 2.84
CA GLY A 22 8.04 8.72 1.82
C GLY A 22 8.49 7.34 2.32
N ARG A 23 9.03 7.30 3.53
CA ARG A 23 9.47 6.07 4.21
C ARG A 23 8.29 5.20 4.60
N ALA A 24 7.20 5.79 5.09
CA ALA A 24 5.96 5.08 5.36
C ALA A 24 5.40 4.41 4.08
N ALA A 25 5.42 5.12 2.95
CA ALA A 25 5.00 4.57 1.67
C ALA A 25 5.93 3.42 1.23
N GLY A 26 7.25 3.60 1.37
CA GLY A 26 8.24 2.55 1.09
C GLY A 26 7.99 1.27 1.88
N TRP A 27 7.77 1.37 3.19
CA TRP A 27 7.44 0.23 4.04
C TRP A 27 6.11 -0.42 3.67
N THR A 28 5.10 0.38 3.35
CA THR A 28 3.79 -0.13 2.93
C THR A 28 3.92 -0.94 1.65
N LEU A 29 4.63 -0.44 0.65
CA LEU A 29 4.87 -1.16 -0.62
C LEU A 29 5.68 -2.44 -0.40
N ALA A 30 6.71 -2.42 0.46
CA ALA A 30 7.47 -3.62 0.82
C ALA A 30 6.57 -4.69 1.47
N ARG A 31 5.68 -4.28 2.37
CA ARG A 31 4.71 -5.19 3.02
C ARG A 31 3.69 -5.76 2.04
N LEU A 32 3.24 -4.97 1.07
CA LEU A 32 2.35 -5.46 0.00
C LEU A 32 3.04 -6.51 -0.88
N LEU A 33 4.33 -6.33 -1.17
CA LEU A 33 5.14 -7.32 -1.88
C LEU A 33 5.27 -8.61 -1.07
N GLU A 34 5.62 -8.51 0.22
CA GLU A 34 5.72 -9.67 1.12
C GLU A 34 4.40 -10.44 1.21
N ASN A 35 3.27 -9.75 1.41
CA ASN A 35 1.95 -10.38 1.40
C ASN A 35 1.68 -11.11 0.08
N THR A 36 2.02 -10.50 -1.05
CA THR A 36 1.84 -11.12 -2.37
C THR A 36 2.69 -12.39 -2.52
N LEU A 37 3.89 -12.41 -1.95
CA LEU A 37 4.74 -13.60 -1.96
C LEU A 37 4.13 -14.73 -1.13
N TRP A 38 3.61 -14.43 0.07
CA TRP A 38 2.90 -15.42 0.87
C TRP A 38 1.63 -15.92 0.20
N ASP A 39 0.86 -15.03 -0.43
CA ASP A 39 -0.32 -15.42 -1.20
C ASP A 39 0.04 -16.42 -2.32
N ILE A 40 1.17 -16.21 -3.01
CA ILE A 40 1.68 -17.14 -4.04
C ILE A 40 2.10 -18.47 -3.41
N GLU A 41 2.79 -18.45 -2.27
CA GLU A 41 3.18 -19.66 -1.52
C GLU A 41 1.94 -20.45 -1.06
N ASP A 42 0.84 -19.76 -0.71
CA ASP A 42 -0.45 -20.32 -0.36
C ASP A 42 -1.29 -20.76 -1.58
N GLY A 43 -0.77 -20.59 -2.81
CA GLY A 43 -1.39 -21.05 -4.04
C GLY A 43 -2.40 -20.08 -4.66
N LEU A 44 -2.48 -18.84 -4.17
CA LEU A 44 -3.26 -17.79 -4.81
C LEU A 44 -2.59 -17.31 -6.11
N THR A 45 -3.41 -17.01 -7.11
CA THR A 45 -2.94 -16.67 -8.47
C THR A 45 -3.21 -15.22 -8.86
N ALA A 46 -3.72 -14.41 -7.94
CA ALA A 46 -4.04 -13.01 -8.16
C ALA A 46 -3.78 -12.18 -6.89
N ILE A 47 -3.31 -10.95 -7.09
CA ILE A 47 -3.14 -9.96 -6.01
C ILE A 47 -4.52 -9.43 -5.62
N ALA A 48 -4.78 -9.28 -4.32
CA ALA A 48 -6.06 -8.75 -3.87
C ALA A 48 -6.32 -7.34 -4.45
N PRO A 49 -7.52 -7.04 -4.96
CA PRO A 49 -7.84 -5.72 -5.52
C PRO A 49 -7.58 -4.54 -4.57
N SER A 50 -7.72 -4.78 -3.26
CA SER A 50 -7.40 -3.80 -2.22
C SER A 50 -5.89 -3.50 -2.16
N GLN A 51 -5.02 -4.51 -2.27
CA GLN A 51 -3.56 -4.32 -2.32
C GLN A 51 -3.15 -3.55 -3.58
N ILE A 52 -3.75 -3.87 -4.73
CA ILE A 52 -3.54 -3.11 -5.97
C ILE A 52 -3.94 -1.64 -5.79
N ALA A 53 -5.13 -1.38 -5.23
CA ALA A 53 -5.60 -0.01 -5.02
C ALA A 53 -4.67 0.80 -4.09
N VAL A 54 -4.08 0.16 -3.07
CA VAL A 54 -3.10 0.80 -2.18
C VAL A 54 -1.78 1.03 -2.90
N ALA A 55 -1.27 0.03 -3.62
CA ALA A 55 -0.02 0.14 -4.38
C ALA A 55 -0.09 1.29 -5.40
N GLU A 56 -1.17 1.37 -6.17
CA GLU A 56 -1.38 2.44 -7.16
C GLU A 56 -1.60 3.82 -6.52
N ALA A 57 -2.16 3.87 -5.31
CA ALA A 57 -2.32 5.13 -4.58
C ALA A 57 -0.97 5.69 -4.11
N LEU A 58 -0.03 4.82 -3.75
CA LEU A 58 1.28 5.13 -3.16
C LEU A 58 2.45 5.09 -4.14
N ALA A 59 2.25 4.57 -5.36
CA ALA A 59 3.24 4.62 -6.42
C ALA A 59 3.74 6.06 -6.61
N LYS A 60 5.07 6.23 -6.64
CA LYS A 60 5.67 7.55 -6.92
C LYS A 60 5.12 8.07 -8.27
N PRO A 61 4.93 9.38 -8.41
CA PRO A 61 4.79 9.96 -9.75
C PRO A 61 6.02 9.63 -10.61
#